data_AF-A0A7W9H602-F1
#
_entry.id   AF-A0A7W9H602-F1
#
_cell.length_a   1.000
_cell.length_b   1.000
_cell.length_c   1.000
_cell.angle_alpha   90.00
_cell.angle_beta   90.00
_cell.angle_gamma   90.00
#
_symmetry.space_group_name_H-M   'P 1'
#
loop_
_entity.id
_entity.type
_entity.pdbx_description
1 polymer ?
#
loop_
_entity_poly.entity_id
_entity_poly.type
_entity_poly.pdbx_seq_one_letter_code
_entity_poly.pdbx_strand_id
1 'polypeptide(L)'
;MTVVDAVDASGPRVRDDMTVEVALSVMAGARVEYLILCDGDDQRTGSVTRAELAVHRGSSTYTDRTRLREVLDGPFVSPVPRTAAAGEHVRAPGVLALSC
;
A
#
# COMPACT_ATOMS: atom_id res chain seq x y z
N MET A 1 -7.09 -12.91 -19.67
CA MET A 1 -6.69 -12.23 -18.42
C MET A 1 -6.20 -10.85 -18.80
N THR A 2 -7.13 -9.90 -18.92
CA THR A 2 -6.85 -8.51 -19.27
C THR A 2 -7.35 -7.70 -18.09
N VAL A 3 -6.43 -7.30 -17.22
CA VAL A 3 -6.72 -6.25 -16.25
C VAL A 3 -6.98 -5.03 -17.11
N VAL A 4 -8.25 -4.65 -17.17
CA VAL A 4 -8.69 -3.44 -17.84
C VAL A 4 -7.94 -2.29 -17.17
N ASP A 5 -7.15 -1.57 -17.96
CA ASP A 5 -6.70 -0.21 -17.64
C ASP A 5 -7.98 0.61 -17.45
N ALA A 6 -8.50 0.59 -16.23
CA ALA A 6 -9.52 1.51 -15.79
C ALA A 6 -8.84 2.87 -15.87
N VAL A 7 -9.20 3.63 -16.90
CA VAL A 7 -8.97 5.09 -17.00
C VAL A 7 -9.81 5.79 -15.93
N ASP A 8 -9.61 5.39 -14.69
CA ASP A 8 -9.99 6.18 -13.54
C ASP A 8 -9.11 7.42 -13.61
N ALA A 9 -9.72 8.60 -13.67
CA ALA A 9 -9.02 9.88 -13.68
C ALA A 9 -8.10 10.08 -12.44
N SER A 10 -8.12 9.11 -11.53
CA SER A 10 -7.31 8.99 -10.32
C SER A 10 -5.91 8.39 -10.54
N GLY A 11 -5.23 8.62 -11.66
CA GLY A 11 -3.81 8.26 -11.83
C GLY A 11 -3.45 6.76 -11.70
N PRO A 12 -2.16 6.39 -11.87
CA PRO A 12 -1.72 5.00 -11.82
C PRO A 12 -1.75 4.45 -10.38
N ARG A 13 -2.21 3.20 -10.26
CA ARG A 13 -2.27 2.46 -9.00
C ARG A 13 -1.06 1.54 -8.88
N VAL A 14 -0.39 1.58 -7.73
CA VAL A 14 0.77 0.72 -7.44
C VAL A 14 0.60 0.06 -6.08
N ARG A 15 1.20 -1.12 -5.91
CA ARG A 15 1.17 -1.83 -4.62
C ARG A 15 2.07 -1.14 -3.61
N ASP A 16 1.60 -1.05 -2.37
CA ASP A 16 2.33 -0.46 -1.23
C ASP A 16 3.60 -1.25 -0.86
N ASP A 17 3.71 -2.50 -1.33
CA ASP A 17 4.90 -3.35 -1.30
C ASP A 17 6.05 -2.88 -2.21
N MET A 18 5.79 -2.02 -3.21
CA MET A 18 6.82 -1.56 -4.14
C MET A 18 7.83 -0.64 -3.45
N THR A 19 9.06 -0.60 -3.96
CA THR A 19 10.10 0.32 -3.46
C THR A 19 9.91 1.72 -4.03
N VAL A 20 10.47 2.70 -3.32
CA VAL A 20 10.49 4.10 -3.76
C VAL A 20 11.10 4.28 -5.17
N GLU A 21 12.18 3.56 -5.49
CA GLU A 21 12.83 3.68 -6.81
C GLU A 21 11.94 3.14 -7.95
N VAL A 22 11.19 2.05 -7.71
CA VAL A 22 10.23 1.52 -8.68
C VAL A 22 9.07 2.49 -8.86
N ALA A 23 8.56 3.07 -7.78
CA ALA A 23 7.49 4.07 -7.83
C ALA A 23 7.90 5.31 -8.64
N LEU A 24 9.13 5.82 -8.44
CA LEU A 24 9.68 6.93 -9.21
C LEU A 24 9.83 6.60 -10.70
N SER A 25 10.22 5.36 -11.01
CA SER A 25 10.30 4.87 -12.38
C SER A 25 8.93 4.80 -13.04
N VAL A 26 7.91 4.32 -12.31
CA VAL A 26 6.51 4.29 -12.77
C VAL A 26 5.98 5.70 -13.00
N MET A 27 6.20 6.64 -12.06
CA MET A 27 5.81 8.04 -12.23
C MET A 27 6.46 8.66 -13.49
N ALA A 28 7.75 8.38 -13.72
CA ALA A 28 8.46 8.85 -14.91
C ALA A 28 7.91 8.24 -16.20
N GLY A 29 7.59 6.94 -16.18
CA GLY A 29 7.00 6.23 -17.33
C GLY A 29 5.58 6.68 -17.66
N ALA A 30 4.75 6.91 -16.64
CA ALA A 30 3.37 7.35 -16.78
C ALA A 30 3.19 8.87 -16.92
N ARG A 31 4.27 9.65 -16.70
CA ARG A 31 4.26 11.13 -16.69
C ARG A 31 3.24 11.72 -15.71
N VAL A 32 3.23 11.19 -14.49
CA VAL A 32 2.35 11.64 -13.41
C VAL A 32 3.16 12.10 -12.20
N GLU A 33 2.57 13.01 -11.43
CA GLU A 33 3.18 13.55 -10.21
C GLU A 33 2.72 12.83 -8.93
N TYR A 34 1.70 12.00 -9.00
CA TYR A 34 1.18 11.22 -7.87
C TYR A 34 0.79 9.81 -8.28
N LEU A 35 0.87 8.90 -7.32
CA LEU A 35 0.42 7.52 -7.43
C LEU A 35 -0.57 7.19 -6.31
N ILE A 36 -1.49 6.29 -6.62
CA ILE A 36 -2.40 5.70 -5.63
C ILE A 36 -1.80 4.40 -5.13
N LEU A 37 -1.78 4.22 -3.81
CA LEU A 37 -1.28 3.01 -3.16
C LEU A 37 -2.43 2.06 -2.87
N CYS A 38 -2.28 0.83 -3.33
CA CYS A 38 -3.16 -0.29 -3.02
C CYS A 38 -2.40 -1.32 -2.17
N ASP A 39 -3.06 -1.94 -1.19
CA ASP A 39 -2.48 -3.06 -0.44
C ASP A 39 -2.52 -4.39 -1.22
N GLY A 40 -2.26 -5.50 -0.53
CA GLY A 40 -2.40 -6.85 -1.08
C GLY A 40 -3.83 -7.29 -1.38
N ASP A 41 -4.82 -6.57 -0.87
CA ASP A 41 -6.23 -6.82 -1.11
C ASP A 41 -6.81 -5.88 -2.17
N ASP A 42 -5.95 -5.21 -2.95
CA ASP A 42 -6.29 -4.16 -3.94
C ASP A 42 -7.01 -2.94 -3.34
N GLN A 43 -7.03 -2.83 -2.01
CA GLN A 43 -7.70 -1.74 -1.31
C GLN A 43 -6.80 -0.51 -1.27
N ARG A 44 -7.39 0.65 -1.55
CA ARG A 44 -6.67 1.93 -1.51
C ARG A 44 -6.22 2.22 -0.08
N THR A 45 -4.92 2.16 0.16
CA THR A 45 -4.30 2.48 1.46
C THR A 45 -3.83 3.91 1.55
N GLY A 46 -3.50 4.54 0.43
CA GLY A 46 -3.03 5.93 0.42
C GLY A 46 -2.73 6.49 -0.96
N SER A 47 -2.05 7.63 -0.97
CA SER A 47 -1.49 8.24 -2.16
C SER A 47 -0.15 8.86 -1.82
N VAL A 48 0.76 8.87 -2.79
CA VAL A 48 2.09 9.41 -2.63
C VAL A 48 2.45 10.29 -3.81
N THR A 49 3.10 11.42 -3.54
CA THR A 49 3.55 12.36 -4.56
C THR A 49 5.05 12.20 -4.86
N ARG A 50 5.46 12.58 -6.07
CA ARG A 50 6.85 12.60 -6.50
C ARG A 50 7.73 13.43 -5.56
N ALA A 51 7.20 14.54 -5.04
CA ALA A 51 7.89 15.42 -4.12
C ALA A 51 8.15 14.73 -2.77
N GLU A 52 7.17 14.03 -2.20
CA GLU A 52 7.33 13.28 -0.95
C GLU A 52 8.39 12.18 -1.08
N LEU A 53 8.37 11.44 -2.19
CA LEU A 53 9.39 10.42 -2.47
C LEU A 53 10.79 11.01 -2.59
N ALA A 54 10.93 12.17 -3.26
CA ALA A 54 12.21 12.84 -3.41
C ALA A 54 12.77 13.34 -2.07
N VAL A 55 11.91 13.87 -1.19
CA VAL A 55 12.30 14.27 0.17
C VAL A 55 12.72 13.05 0.98
N HIS A 56 11.96 11.95 0.91
CA HIS A 56 12.26 10.73 1.66
C HIS A 56 13.58 10.09 1.19
N ARG A 57 13.85 10.07 -0.12
CA ARG A 57 15.11 9.59 -0.71
C ARG A 57 16.33 10.40 -0.26
N GLY A 58 16.14 11.67 0.10
CA GLY A 58 17.17 12.52 0.68
C GLY A 58 17.43 12.27 2.17
N SER A 59 16.62 11.44 2.83
CA SER A 59 16.80 11.13 4.25
C SER A 59 17.96 10.17 4.49
N SER A 60 18.70 10.35 5.59
CA SER A 60 19.77 9.44 6.00
C SER A 60 19.26 8.07 6.47
N THR A 61 17.98 7.97 6.80
CA THR A 61 17.31 6.72 7.18
C THR A 61 16.80 5.93 5.98
N TYR A 62 16.92 6.49 4.77
CA TYR A 62 16.43 5.85 3.56
C TYR A 62 17.32 4.68 3.17
N THR A 63 16.68 3.59 2.77
CA THR A 63 17.35 2.46 2.14
C THR A 63 16.72 2.23 0.77
N ASP A 64 17.50 1.72 -0.19
CA ASP A 64 16.98 1.33 -1.51
C ASP A 64 15.82 0.30 -1.42
N ARG A 65 15.74 -0.42 -0.30
CA ARG A 65 14.70 -1.40 0.00
C ARG A 65 13.45 -0.82 0.66
N THR A 66 13.45 0.47 1.00
CA THR A 66 12.33 1.13 1.66
C THR A 66 11.09 1.04 0.77
N ARG A 67 10.05 0.39 1.30
CA ARG A 67 8.76 0.20 0.62
C ARG A 67 7.87 1.43 0.79
N LEU A 68 6.94 1.63 -0.14
CA LEU A 68 5.98 2.74 -0.08
C LEU A 68 5.12 2.71 1.21
N ARG A 69 4.81 1.51 1.72
CA ARG A 69 4.16 1.36 3.04
C ARG A 69 4.97 1.92 4.20
N GLU A 70 6.30 1.84 4.16
CA GLU A 70 7.17 2.39 5.21
C GLU A 70 7.25 3.92 5.12
N VAL A 71 7.04 4.48 3.93
CA VAL A 71 6.93 5.93 3.74
C VAL A 71 5.60 6.44 4.33
N LEU A 72 4.52 5.68 4.19
CA LEU A 72 3.21 5.99 4.78
C LEU A 72 3.14 5.73 6.29
N ASP A 73 3.82 4.68 6.79
CA ASP A 73 3.84 4.27 8.19
C ASP A 73 4.98 4.94 8.99
N GLY A 74 5.87 5.65 8.30
CA GLY A 74 7.01 6.37 8.87
C GLY A 74 6.60 7.51 9.81
N PRO A 75 7.56 8.11 10.54
CA PRO A 75 7.31 8.94 11.73
C PRO A 75 6.55 10.26 11.51
N PHE A 76 6.02 10.52 10.31
CA PHE A 76 4.94 11.48 10.11
C PHE A 76 3.62 10.83 10.57
N VAL A 77 3.52 10.55 11.88
CA VAL A 77 2.29 10.12 12.52
C VAL A 77 1.25 11.23 12.38
N SER A 78 0.42 11.15 11.35
CA SER A 78 -0.95 11.61 11.45
C SER A 78 -1.73 10.45 12.07
N PRO A 79 -2.23 10.57 13.31
CA PRO A 79 -3.01 9.52 13.93
C PRO A 79 -4.38 9.53 13.27
N VAL A 80 -4.55 8.78 12.17
CA VAL A 80 -5.89 8.31 11.85
C VAL A 80 -6.15 7.16 12.82
N PRO A 81 -7.22 7.22 13.64
CA PRO A 81 -7.63 6.05 14.36
C PRO A 81 -8.02 5.03 13.29
N ARG A 82 -7.21 3.98 13.13
CA ARG A 82 -7.70 2.76 12.49
C ARG A 82 -8.80 2.25 13.40
N THR A 83 -10.03 2.66 13.10
CA THR A 83 -11.23 2.03 13.63
C THR A 83 -11.06 0.56 13.30
N ALA A 84 -10.77 -0.22 14.33
CA ALA A 84 -10.74 -1.66 14.27
C ALA A 84 -12.15 -2.11 13.87
N ALA A 85 -12.35 -2.35 12.58
CA ALA A 85 -13.41 -3.24 12.15
C ALA A 85 -12.90 -4.64 12.47
N ALA A 86 -13.30 -5.10 13.65
CA ALA A 86 -13.20 -6.48 14.08
C ALA A 86 -13.85 -7.37 13.00
N GLY A 87 -13.02 -7.98 12.16
CA GLY A 87 -13.36 -9.16 11.39
C GLY A 87 -13.15 -10.38 12.28
N GLU A 88 -14.11 -10.60 13.17
CA GLU A 88 -14.20 -11.74 14.06
C GLU A 88 -14.39 -13.01 13.21
N HIS A 89 -13.31 -13.69 12.82
CA HIS A 89 -13.42 -15.06 12.35
C HIS A 89 -13.58 -15.98 13.55
N VAL A 90 -14.74 -15.88 14.20
CA VAL A 90 -15.26 -16.93 15.05
C VAL A 90 -15.47 -18.15 14.17
N ARG A 91 -14.70 -19.21 14.40
CA ARG A 91 -15.09 -20.56 13.99
C ARG A 91 -15.21 -21.41 15.23
N ALA A 92 -16.43 -21.44 15.77
CA ALA A 92 -16.92 -22.46 16.67
C ALA A 92 -18.19 -23.07 16.03
N PRO A 93 -18.71 -24.22 16.49
CA PRO A 93 -18.06 -25.44 16.98
C PRO A 93 -18.52 -26.65 16.14
N GLY A 94 -17.85 -27.80 16.28
CA GLY A 94 -18.27 -29.05 15.63
C GLY A 94 -17.72 -30.24 16.39
N VAL A 95 -18.33 -30.52 17.53
CA VAL A 95 -18.17 -31.80 18.24
C VAL A 95 -18.75 -32.92 17.36
N LEU A 96 -18.12 -34.09 17.39
CA LEU A 96 -18.64 -35.47 17.34
C LEU A 96 -17.39 -36.36 17.10
N ALA A 97 -16.80 -36.94 18.15
CA ALA A 97 -16.98 -38.34 18.56
C ALA A 97 -16.71 -39.32 17.38
N LEU A 98 -15.74 -40.24 17.44
CA LEU A 98 -15.84 -41.49 18.19
C LEU A 98 -14.48 -42.21 18.28
N SER A 99 -14.31 -42.91 19.40
CA SER A 99 -13.25 -43.87 19.73
C SER A 99 -13.37 -45.17 18.93
N CYS A 100 -12.25 -45.85 18.73
CA CYS A 100 -12.13 -47.32 18.81
C CYS A 100 -10.87 -47.66 19.59
#